data_AF-A0A935TZ77-F1
#
_entry.id   AF-A0A935TZ77-F1
#
_cell.length_a   1.000
_cell.length_b   1.000
_cell.length_c   1.000
_cell.angle_alpha   90.00
_cell.angle_beta   90.00
_cell.angle_gamma   90.00
#
_symmetry.space_group_name_H-M   'P 1'
#
loop_
_entity.id
_entity.type
_entity.pdbx_description
1 polymer ?
#
loop_
_entity_poly.entity_id
_entity_poly.type
_entity_poly.pdbx_seq_one_letter_code
_entity_poly.pdbx_strand_id
1 'polypeptide(L)'
;MQAGDLRTAKARFEQSLGIRQKLAQQNPTSDDAQRDLSLSLFKLGSLAGLTGDLPAAKARLEECVSILKMLAERGTITPSDREILDQVEITLQSPP
;
A
#
# COMPACT_ATOMS: atom_id res chain seq x y z
N MET A 1 10.16 18.08 -10.54
CA MET A 1 10.62 17.27 -9.39
C MET A 1 11.67 16.31 -9.91
N GLN A 2 12.89 16.31 -9.36
CA GLN A 2 14.01 15.57 -9.94
C GLN A 2 13.87 14.07 -9.64
N ALA A 3 14.19 13.22 -10.62
CA ALA A 3 14.20 11.77 -10.47
C ALA A 3 15.08 11.26 -9.29
N GLY A 4 16.03 12.09 -8.82
CA GLY A 4 16.84 11.81 -7.62
C GLY A 4 16.05 11.79 -6.31
N ASP A 5 15.00 12.61 -6.18
CA ASP A 5 14.15 12.64 -4.97
C ASP A 5 13.25 11.41 -4.92
N LEU A 6 12.72 10.98 -6.08
CA LEU A 6 11.86 9.80 -6.18
C LEU A 6 12.59 8.51 -5.84
N ARG A 7 13.86 8.37 -6.26
CA ARG A 7 14.67 7.19 -5.94
C ARG A 7 15.00 7.12 -4.44
N THR A 8 15.32 8.27 -3.84
CA THR A 8 15.57 8.37 -2.39
C THR A 8 14.30 8.11 -1.59
N ALA A 9 13.16 8.64 -2.03
CA ALA A 9 11.85 8.39 -1.42
C ALA A 9 11.50 6.90 -1.50
N LYS A 10 11.64 6.27 -2.67
CA LYS A 10 11.42 4.82 -2.85
C LYS A 10 12.23 4.00 -1.86
N ALA A 11 13.53 4.25 -1.75
CA ALA A 11 14.41 3.51 -0.84
C ALA A 11 13.98 3.65 0.64
N ARG A 12 13.60 4.86 1.07
CA ARG A 12 13.09 5.09 2.43
C ARG A 12 11.76 4.39 2.68
N PHE A 13 10.85 4.43 1.69
CA PHE A 13 9.57 3.73 1.78
C PHE A 13 9.75 2.21 1.79
N GLU A 14 10.69 1.66 1.02
CA GLU A 14 11.00 0.21 1.02
C GLU A 14 11.58 -0.26 2.35
N GLN A 15 12.49 0.51 2.96
CA GLN A 15 12.96 0.20 4.32
C GLN A 15 11.84 0.26 5.35
N SER A 16 10.99 1.28 5.27
CA SER A 16 9.85 1.44 6.15
C SER A 16 8.80 0.33 5.96
N LEU A 17 8.61 -0.13 4.73
CA LEU A 17 7.76 -1.26 4.40
C LEU A 17 8.25 -2.53 5.08
N GLY A 18 9.55 -2.84 5.03
CA GLY A 18 10.09 -4.03 5.68
C GLY A 18 9.88 -4.06 7.20
N ILE A 19 9.93 -2.90 7.87
CA ILE A 19 9.63 -2.78 9.30
C ILE A 19 8.14 -3.00 9.55
N ARG A 20 7.27 -2.35 8.78
CA ARG A 20 5.81 -2.47 8.92
C ARG A 20 5.31 -3.88 8.60
N GLN A 21 5.89 -4.55 7.60
CA GLN A 21 5.60 -5.95 7.29
C GLN A 21 5.94 -6.86 8.48
N LYS A 22 7.13 -6.71 9.07
CA LYS A 22 7.50 -7.46 10.28
C LYS A 22 6.57 -7.17 11.44
N LEU A 23 6.21 -5.89 11.66
CA LEU A 23 5.31 -5.50 12.73
C LEU A 23 3.90 -6.09 12.55
N ALA A 24 3.37 -6.05 11.33
CA ALA A 24 2.08 -6.63 10.96
C ALA A 24 2.07 -8.15 11.07
N GLN A 25 3.18 -8.82 10.75
CA GLN A 25 3.36 -10.27 10.94
C GLN A 25 3.46 -10.66 12.42
N GLN A 26 4.14 -9.84 13.23
CA GLN A 26 4.25 -10.05 14.68
C GLN A 26 2.93 -9.77 15.40
N ASN A 27 2.14 -8.80 14.91
CA ASN A 27 0.87 -8.39 15.49
C ASN A 27 -0.26 -8.44 14.45
N PRO A 28 -0.68 -9.65 14.01
CA PRO A 28 -1.71 -9.79 12.97
C PRO A 28 -3.10 -9.31 13.42
N THR A 29 -3.31 -9.15 14.72
CA THR A 29 -4.54 -8.62 15.32
C THR A 29 -4.50 -7.09 15.52
N SER A 30 -3.35 -6.44 15.31
CA SER A 30 -3.24 -4.99 15.44
C SER A 30 -3.70 -4.32 14.16
N ASP A 31 -4.89 -3.72 14.21
CA ASP A 31 -5.46 -3.05 13.04
C ASP A 31 -4.61 -1.83 12.63
N ASP A 32 -3.98 -1.13 13.56
CA ASP A 32 -3.07 -0.01 13.26
C ASP A 32 -1.84 -0.49 12.49
N ALA A 33 -1.25 -1.63 12.86
CA ALA A 33 -0.10 -2.19 12.14
C ALA A 33 -0.48 -2.61 10.71
N GLN A 34 -1.68 -3.18 10.53
CA GLN A 34 -2.23 -3.51 9.21
C GLN A 34 -2.47 -2.24 8.38
N ARG A 35 -3.07 -1.20 8.97
CA ARG A 35 -3.34 0.08 8.31
C ARG A 35 -2.06 0.80 7.87
N ASP A 36 -1.04 0.83 8.73
CA ASP A 36 0.25 1.40 8.38
C ASP A 36 0.93 0.66 7.21
N LEU A 37 0.79 -0.66 7.19
CA LEU A 37 1.30 -1.50 6.11
C LEU A 37 0.57 -1.21 4.79
N SER A 38 -0.76 -1.16 4.79
CA SER A 38 -1.56 -0.86 3.59
C SER A 38 -1.22 0.52 3.01
N LEU A 39 -1.09 1.55 3.84
CA LEU A 39 -0.69 2.90 3.42
C LEU A 39 0.69 2.92 2.74
N SER A 40 1.63 2.11 3.24
CA SER A 40 2.98 2.02 2.67
C SER A 40 2.97 1.36 1.31
N LEU A 41 2.20 0.28 1.18
CA LEU A 41 2.00 -0.44 -0.08
C LEU A 41 1.31 0.43 -1.12
N PHE A 42 0.26 1.18 -0.73
CA PHE A 42 -0.42 2.14 -1.61
C PHE A 42 0.56 3.17 -2.17
N LYS A 43 1.32 3.85 -1.31
CA LYS A 43 2.29 4.89 -1.75
C LYS A 43 3.36 4.35 -2.68
N LEU A 44 3.91 3.17 -2.36
CA LEU A 44 4.92 2.53 -3.21
C LEU A 44 4.32 2.02 -4.53
N GLY A 45 3.06 1.55 -4.51
CA GLY A 45 2.32 1.14 -5.70
C GLY A 45 2.06 2.32 -6.64
N SER A 46 1.56 3.43 -6.10
CA SER A 46 1.37 4.68 -6.86
C SER A 46 2.70 5.20 -7.43
N LEU A 47 3.77 5.20 -6.62
CA LEU A 47 5.10 5.62 -7.10
C LEU A 47 5.61 4.70 -8.21
N ALA A 48 5.43 3.38 -8.08
CA ALA A 48 5.81 2.43 -9.11
C ALA A 48 5.07 2.70 -10.43
N GLY A 49 3.76 2.96 -10.36
CA GLY A 49 2.95 3.36 -11.51
C GLY A 49 3.46 4.65 -12.17
N LEU A 50 3.79 5.68 -11.38
CA LEU A 50 4.38 6.94 -11.88
C LEU A 50 5.75 6.74 -12.55
N THR A 51 6.53 5.75 -12.09
CA THR A 51 7.83 5.41 -12.67
C THR A 51 7.76 4.42 -13.84
N GLY A 52 6.56 3.97 -14.22
CA GLY A 52 6.35 2.99 -15.30
C GLY A 52 6.56 1.53 -14.91
N ASP A 53 6.81 1.24 -13.63
CA ASP A 53 6.94 -0.13 -13.10
C ASP A 53 5.56 -0.69 -12.75
N LEU A 54 4.75 -0.93 -13.78
CA LEU A 54 3.38 -1.44 -13.64
C LEU A 54 3.29 -2.80 -12.92
N PRO A 55 4.18 -3.78 -13.16
CA PRO A 55 4.14 -5.04 -12.43
C PRO A 55 4.34 -4.84 -10.93
N ALA A 56 5.31 -4.01 -10.53
CA ALA A 56 5.56 -3.75 -9.12
C ALA A 56 4.52 -2.80 -8.50
N ALA A 57 3.83 -1.99 -9.31
CA ALA A 57 2.65 -1.24 -8.87
C ALA A 57 1.51 -2.20 -8.51
N LYS A 58 1.16 -3.09 -9.45
CA LYS A 58 0.07 -4.06 -9.29
C LYS A 58 0.27 -4.95 -8.07
N ALA A 59 1.44 -5.56 -7.92
CA ALA A 59 1.72 -6.45 -6.79
C ALA A 59 1.53 -5.76 -5.43
N ARG A 60 2.01 -4.52 -5.30
CA ARG A 60 1.87 -3.74 -4.06
C ARG A 60 0.43 -3.32 -3.79
N LEU A 61 -0.29 -2.95 -4.83
CA LEU A 61 -1.70 -2.57 -4.74
C LEU A 61 -2.59 -3.77 -4.37
N GLU A 62 -2.30 -4.97 -4.89
CA GLU A 62 -2.98 -6.21 -4.52
C GLU A 62 -2.77 -6.57 -3.04
N GLU A 63 -1.55 -6.44 -2.52
CA GLU A 63 -1.27 -6.59 -1.08
C GLU A 63 -2.04 -5.55 -0.24
N CYS A 64 -2.07 -4.28 -0.69
CA CYS A 64 -2.82 -3.21 -0.03
C CYS A 64 -4.31 -3.55 0.09
N VAL A 65 -4.95 -3.97 -1.02
CA VAL A 65 -6.37 -4.35 -1.05
C VAL A 65 -6.65 -5.52 -0.12
N SER A 66 -5.76 -6.53 -0.08
CA SER A 66 -5.93 -7.69 0.78
C SER A 66 -5.98 -7.30 2.26
N ILE A 67 -5.14 -6.36 2.68
CA ILE A 67 -5.13 -5.86 4.06
C ILE A 67 -6.38 -5.03 4.36
N LEU A 68 -6.77 -4.12 3.46
CA LEU A 68 -7.95 -3.28 3.64
C LEU A 68 -9.24 -4.12 3.68
N LYS A 69 -9.33 -5.19 2.88
CA LYS A 69 -10.44 -6.15 2.93
C LYS A 69 -10.51 -6.87 4.27
N MET A 70 -9.37 -7.34 4.78
CA MET A 70 -9.31 -7.92 6.13
C MET A 70 -9.77 -6.94 7.22
N LEU A 71 -9.39 -5.66 7.12
CA LEU A 71 -9.86 -4.62 8.05
C LEU A 71 -11.37 -4.34 7.91
N ALA A 72 -11.90 -4.39 6.68
CA ALA A 72 -13.33 -4.26 6.41
C ALA A 72 -14.13 -5.44 7.00
N GLU A 73 -13.65 -6.67 6.85
CA GLU A 73 -14.25 -7.87 7.43
C GLU A 73 -14.27 -7.82 8.97
N ARG A 74 -13.24 -7.22 9.58
CA ARG A 74 -13.18 -6.98 11.03
C ARG A 74 -14.08 -5.84 11.50
N GLY A 75 -14.60 -5.02 10.57
CA GLY A 75 -15.40 -3.85 10.90
C GLY A 75 -14.59 -2.67 11.44
N THR A 76 -13.27 -2.68 11.30
CA THR A 76 -12.36 -1.64 11.83
C THR A 76 -11.74 -0.77 10.73
N ILE A 77 -12.26 -0.88 9.51
CA ILE A 77 -11.90 -0.02 8.38
C ILE A 77 -12.32 1.44 8.66
N THR A 78 -11.39 2.37 8.46
CA THR A 78 -11.67 3.81 8.57
C THR A 78 -12.21 4.38 7.25
N PRO A 79 -12.81 5.58 7.24
CA PRO A 79 -13.23 6.23 5.99
C PRO A 79 -12.07 6.43 5.01
N SER A 80 -10.88 6.78 5.51
CA SER A 80 -9.67 6.93 4.68
C SER A 80 -9.22 5.62 4.06
N ASP A 81 -9.31 4.51 4.81
CA ASP A 81 -9.00 3.17 4.30
C ASP A 81 -9.96 2.77 3.17
N ARG A 82 -11.25 3.12 3.31
CA ARG A 82 -12.25 2.86 2.28
C ARG A 82 -11.99 3.66 1.00
N GLU A 83 -11.62 4.94 1.13
CA GLU A 83 -11.24 5.77 -0.02
C GLU A 83 -10.03 5.18 -0.75
N ILE A 84 -9.02 4.69 -0.02
CA ILE A 84 -7.87 4.01 -0.60
C ILE A 84 -8.32 2.73 -1.31
N LEU A 85 -9.16 1.91 -0.67
CA LEU A 85 -9.67 0.67 -1.27
C LEU A 85 -10.37 0.95 -2.60
N ASP A 86 -11.29 1.91 -2.63
CA ASP A 86 -12.02 2.30 -3.84
C ASP A 86 -11.05 2.81 -4.93
N GLN A 87 -10.09 3.68 -4.56
CA GLN A 87 -9.11 4.21 -5.49
C GLN A 87 -8.22 3.12 -6.10
N VAL A 88 -7.81 2.14 -5.29
CA VAL A 88 -6.96 1.03 -5.75
C VAL A 88 -7.77 0.08 -6.63
N GLU A 89 -9.01 -0.23 -6.28
CA GLU A 89 -9.87 -1.08 -7.10
C GLU A 89 -10.13 -0.45 -8.48
N ILE A 90 -10.36 0.87 -8.56
CA ILE A 90 -10.47 1.59 -9.83
C ILE A 90 -9.18 1.46 -10.65
N THR A 91 -8.02 1.61 -10.00
CA THR A 91 -6.70 1.54 -10.64
C THR A 91 -6.39 0.14 -11.17
N LEU A 92 -6.81 -0.92 -10.47
CA LEU A 92 -6.63 -2.30 -10.89
C LEU A 92 -7.63 -2.74 -11.97
N GLN A 93 -8.85 -2.18 -11.97
CA GLN A 93 -9.89 -2.45 -12.97
C GLN A 93 -9.72 -1.68 -14.28
N SER A 94 -8.98 -0.57 -14.25
CA SER A 94 -8.65 0.21 -15.45
C SER A 94 -7.19 -0.07 -15.84
N PRO A 95 -6.90 -1.17 -16.56
CA PRO A 95 -5.56 -1.36 -17.10
C PRO A 95 -5.25 -0.24 -18.11
N PRO A 96 -3.97 0.17 -18.22
CA PRO A 96 -3.54 1.16 -19.20
C PRO A 96 -3.70 0.67 -20.65
#